data_AF-A0A6B1GSD3-F1
#
_entry.id   AF-A0A6B1GSD3-F1
#
_cell.length_a   1.000
_cell.length_b   1.000
_cell.length_c   1.000
_cell.angle_alpha   90.00
_cell.angle_beta   90.00
_cell.angle_gamma   90.00
#
_symmetry.space_group_name_H-M   'P 1'
#
loop_
_entity.id
_entity.type
_entity.pdbx_description
1 polymer ?
#
loop_
_entity_poly.entity_id
_entity_poly.type
_entity_poly.pdbx_seq_one_letter_code
_entity_poly.pdbx_strand_id
1 'polypeptide(L)'
;MSTDLAKVAKEESIKYFLISFVDLFGVLRAKLVPAAAIGGMQEEGAGFAGFATWLDMTPADPDMLAIPDPNSLIILPWNREIGWLAADLWMSGAEVEQCPRVML
;
A
#
# COMPACT_ATOMS: atom_id res chain seq x y z
N MET A 1 -7.45 9.18 -15.90
CA MET A 1 -6.90 7.81 -15.94
C MET A 1 -5.99 7.66 -14.74
N SER A 2 -6.08 6.59 -13.97
CA SER A 2 -5.16 6.36 -12.84
C SER A 2 -3.73 6.19 -13.37
N THR A 3 -2.74 6.71 -12.67
CA THR A 3 -1.31 6.59 -13.02
C THR A 3 -0.91 5.11 -13.07
N ASP A 4 -0.27 4.68 -14.16
CA ASP A 4 0.30 3.32 -14.28
C ASP A 4 1.66 3.28 -13.56
N LEU A 5 1.70 2.63 -12.39
CA LEU A 5 2.90 2.58 -11.55
C LEU A 5 4.03 1.75 -12.19
N ALA A 6 3.71 0.74 -13.00
CA ALA A 6 4.72 -0.06 -13.69
C ALA A 6 5.41 0.74 -14.80
N LYS A 7 4.66 1.61 -15.48
CA LYS A 7 5.22 2.58 -16.43
C LYS A 7 6.08 3.63 -15.74
N VAL A 8 5.58 4.25 -14.67
CA VAL A 8 6.33 5.26 -13.91
C VAL A 8 7.61 4.66 -13.32
N ALA A 9 7.58 3.40 -12.86
CA ALA A 9 8.77 2.73 -12.35
C ALA A 9 9.91 2.69 -13.36
N LYS A 10 9.59 2.43 -14.64
CA LYS A 10 10.57 2.39 -15.72
C LYS A 10 11.08 3.79 -16.06
N GLU A 11 10.20 4.77 -16.14
CA GLU A 11 10.54 6.16 -16.48
C GLU A 11 11.42 6.81 -15.42
N GLU A 12 11.12 6.57 -14.15
CA GLU A 12 11.79 7.19 -13.00
C GLU A 12 12.89 6.31 -12.38
N SER A 13 13.18 5.14 -12.99
CA SER A 13 14.18 4.18 -12.49
C SER A 13 13.93 3.70 -11.05
N ILE A 14 12.66 3.56 -10.66
CA ILE A 14 12.26 3.02 -9.36
C ILE A 14 12.44 1.50 -9.38
N LYS A 15 13.16 0.96 -8.40
CA LYS A 15 13.38 -0.49 -8.24
C LYS A 15 12.41 -1.12 -7.24
N TYR A 16 11.95 -0.34 -6.26
CA TYR A 16 11.07 -0.82 -5.20
C TYR A 16 9.98 0.19 -4.86
N PHE A 17 8.85 -0.31 -4.37
CA PHE A 17 7.77 0.50 -3.83
C PHE A 17 7.53 0.16 -2.36
N LEU A 18 7.31 1.18 -1.54
CA LEU A 18 6.77 1.07 -0.19
C LEU A 18 5.27 1.29 -0.26
N ILE A 19 4.50 0.22 -0.42
CA ILE A 19 3.04 0.28 -0.30
C ILE A 19 2.72 0.39 1.19
N SER A 20 2.16 1.53 1.58
CA SER A 20 2.11 1.93 2.97
C SER A 20 0.71 2.35 3.39
N PHE A 21 0.34 2.02 4.62
CA PHE A 21 -0.89 2.49 5.25
C PHE A 21 -0.59 2.91 6.69
N VAL A 22 -1.53 3.60 7.31
CA VAL A 22 -1.44 4.05 8.70
C VAL A 22 -2.48 3.28 9.51
N ASP A 23 -2.13 2.78 10.70
CA ASP A 23 -3.08 2.14 11.62
C ASP A 23 -3.69 3.14 12.63
N LEU A 24 -4.57 2.69 13.52
CA LEU A 24 -5.34 3.58 14.41
C LEU A 24 -4.48 4.44 15.35
N PHE A 25 -3.22 4.07 15.60
CA PHE A 25 -2.30 4.86 16.45
C PHE A 25 -1.32 5.71 15.64
N GLY A 26 -1.54 5.85 14.33
CA GLY A 26 -0.66 6.64 13.48
C GLY A 26 0.63 5.92 13.07
N VAL A 27 0.76 4.61 13.33
CA VAL A 27 1.96 3.87 12.96
C VAL A 27 1.93 3.60 11.45
N LEU A 28 2.99 4.04 10.76
CA LEU A 28 3.18 3.72 9.34
C LEU A 28 3.57 2.25 9.19
N ARG A 29 2.76 1.49 8.48
CA ARG A 29 3.01 0.10 8.08
C ARG A 29 3.32 0.09 6.60
N ALA A 30 4.30 -0.70 6.18
CA ALA A 30 4.66 -0.78 4.77
C ALA A 30 5.17 -2.16 4.37
N LYS A 31 5.03 -2.47 3.08
CA LYS A 31 5.66 -3.62 2.43
C LYS A 31 6.55 -3.11 1.30
N LEU A 32 7.80 -3.54 1.31
CA LEU A 32 8.74 -3.27 0.22
C LEU A 32 8.50 -4.29 -0.90
N VAL A 33 8.00 -3.82 -2.04
CA VAL A 33 7.72 -4.67 -3.21
C VAL A 33 8.64 -4.29 -4.38
N PRO A 34 9.17 -5.25 -5.16
CA PRO A 34 9.97 -4.92 -6.34
C PRO A 34 9.08 -4.33 -7.44
N ALA A 35 9.65 -3.46 -8.29
CA ALA A 35 8.95 -2.86 -9.43
C ALA A 35 8.36 -3.91 -10.39
N ALA A 36 8.94 -5.11 -10.46
CA ALA A 36 8.40 -6.22 -11.26
C ALA A 36 7.01 -6.69 -10.81
N ALA A 37 6.63 -6.44 -9.54
CA ALA A 37 5.35 -6.85 -8.97
C ALA A 37 4.34 -5.69 -8.87
N ILE A 38 4.73 -4.44 -9.14
CA ILE A 38 3.91 -3.27 -8.80
C ILE A 38 2.58 -3.23 -9.57
N GLY A 39 2.54 -3.72 -10.82
CA GLY A 39 1.30 -3.76 -11.60
C GLY A 39 0.23 -4.63 -10.92
N GLY A 40 0.60 -5.84 -10.50
CA GLY A 40 -0.32 -6.72 -9.75
C GLY A 40 -0.69 -6.11 -8.39
N MET A 41 0.25 -5.49 -7.69
CA MET A 41 -0.03 -4.84 -6.40
C MET A 41 -0.96 -3.62 -6.54
N GLN A 42 -0.91 -2.92 -7.67
CA GLN A 42 -1.80 -1.80 -7.96
C GLN A 42 -3.25 -2.24 -8.18
N GLU A 43 -3.45 -3.43 -8.74
CA GLU A 43 -4.77 -4.00 -9.02
C GLU A 43 -5.33 -4.79 -7.82
N GLU A 44 -4.50 -5.63 -7.21
CA GLU A 44 -4.92 -6.61 -6.19
C GLU A 44 -4.58 -6.17 -4.75
N GLY A 45 -3.69 -5.20 -4.58
CA GLY A 45 -3.21 -4.76 -3.28
C GLY A 45 -2.12 -5.66 -2.66
N ALA A 46 -1.43 -5.12 -1.66
CA ALA A 46 -0.41 -5.85 -0.90
C ALA A 46 -1.01 -6.48 0.35
N GLY A 47 -0.84 -7.80 0.52
CA GLY A 47 -1.40 -8.53 1.68
C GLY A 47 -0.74 -8.24 3.02
N PHE A 48 -1.52 -8.02 4.07
CA PHE A 48 -1.10 -7.89 5.46
C PHE A 48 -2.09 -8.59 6.39
N ALA A 49 -1.59 -9.33 7.38
CA ALA A 49 -2.40 -9.79 8.49
C ALA A 49 -2.77 -8.60 9.40
N GLY A 50 -4.04 -8.20 9.41
CA GLY A 50 -4.48 -7.01 10.15
C GLY A 50 -4.33 -7.11 11.66
N PHE A 51 -4.40 -8.32 12.21
CA PHE A 51 -4.10 -8.58 13.63
C PHE A 51 -2.70 -8.14 14.06
N ALA A 52 -1.72 -8.14 13.16
CA ALA A 52 -0.35 -7.74 13.48
C ALA A 52 -0.16 -6.22 13.53
N THR A 53 -1.23 -5.44 13.31
CA THR A 53 -1.25 -3.99 13.37
C THR A 53 -2.28 -3.51 14.39
N TRP A 54 -2.47 -2.20 14.52
CA TRP A 54 -3.49 -1.64 15.40
C TRP A 54 -4.81 -1.37 14.68
N LEU A 55 -5.45 -2.41 14.17
CA LEU A 55 -6.74 -2.33 13.47
C LEU A 55 -7.79 -3.25 14.10
N ASP A 56 -7.66 -3.56 15.39
CA ASP A 56 -8.62 -4.34 16.20
C ASP A 56 -9.22 -5.55 15.46
N MET A 57 -8.35 -6.33 14.84
CA MET A 57 -8.68 -7.61 14.17
C MET A 57 -8.19 -8.78 15.02
N THR A 58 -8.52 -10.00 14.61
CA THR A 58 -8.11 -11.25 15.23
C THR A 58 -7.15 -12.04 14.32
N PRO A 59 -6.34 -12.98 14.86
CA PRO A 59 -5.47 -13.81 14.02
C PRO A 59 -6.21 -14.72 13.04
N ALA A 60 -7.52 -14.89 13.20
CA ALA A 60 -8.35 -15.73 12.35
C ALA A 60 -8.96 -14.96 11.18
N ASP A 61 -8.91 -13.62 11.22
CA ASP A 61 -9.38 -12.80 10.11
C ASP A 61 -8.48 -12.99 8.87
N PRO A 62 -9.06 -12.93 7.66
CA PRO A 62 -8.27 -13.02 6.44
C PRO A 62 -7.31 -11.83 6.32
N ASP A 63 -6.31 -11.99 5.46
CA ASP A 63 -5.41 -10.87 5.14
C ASP A 63 -6.21 -9.68 4.58
N MET A 64 -5.84 -8.49 5.03
CA MET A 64 -6.23 -7.25 4.37
C MET A 64 -5.30 -7.01 3.17
N LEU A 65 -5.82 -6.32 2.18
CA LEU A 65 -5.12 -5.90 0.98
C LEU A 65 -4.95 -4.39 1.02
N ALA A 66 -3.71 -3.91 1.11
CA ALA A 66 -3.39 -2.50 0.99
C ALA A 66 -3.30 -2.12 -0.49
N ILE A 67 -4.36 -1.52 -1.03
CA ILE A 67 -4.45 -1.08 -2.43
C ILE A 67 -3.82 0.31 -2.55
N PRO A 68 -2.68 0.47 -3.25
CA PRO A 68 -1.98 1.75 -3.31
C PRO A 68 -2.75 2.77 -4.16
N ASP A 69 -2.85 4.02 -3.68
CA ASP A 69 -3.32 5.15 -4.47
C ASP A 69 -2.18 5.66 -5.37
N PRO A 70 -2.25 5.50 -6.70
CA PRO A 70 -1.18 5.88 -7.61
C PRO A 70 -0.89 7.38 -7.63
N ASN A 71 -1.85 8.22 -7.23
CA ASN A 71 -1.68 9.67 -7.19
C ASN A 71 -0.88 10.14 -5.96
N SER A 72 -0.71 9.26 -4.97
CA SER A 72 0.06 9.53 -3.75
C SER A 72 1.57 9.28 -3.92
N LEU A 73 2.01 8.87 -5.11
CA LEU A 73 3.39 8.47 -5.37
C LEU A 73 4.37 9.58 -5.00
N ILE A 74 5.30 9.26 -4.10
CA ILE A 74 6.45 10.10 -3.75
C ILE A 74 7.72 9.29 -3.97
N ILE A 75 8.58 9.72 -4.87
CA ILE A 75 9.94 9.17 -4.97
C ILE A 75 10.74 9.71 -3.79
N LEU A 76 11.32 8.82 -2.97
CA LEU A 76 12.05 9.25 -1.78
C LEU A 76 13.25 10.11 -2.18
N PRO A 77 13.37 11.36 -1.66
CA PRO A 77 14.41 12.28 -2.12
C PRO A 77 15.83 11.84 -1.73
N TRP A 78 15.97 11.04 -0.68
CA TRP A 78 17.25 10.47 -0.24
C TRP A 78 17.58 9.11 -0.89
N ASN A 79 16.62 8.45 -1.55
CA ASN A 79 16.84 7.23 -2.31
C ASN A 79 15.83 7.11 -3.46
N ARG A 80 16.24 7.59 -4.64
CA ARG A 80 15.39 7.66 -5.82
C ARG A 80 14.98 6.30 -6.40
N GLU A 81 15.60 5.21 -5.95
CA GLU A 81 15.23 3.86 -6.37
C GLU A 81 13.96 3.36 -5.64
N ILE A 82 13.40 4.15 -4.71
CA ILE A 82 12.22 3.79 -3.91
C ILE A 82 11.09 4.79 -4.12
N GLY A 83 9.93 4.30 -4.55
CA GLY A 83 8.66 5.03 -4.55
C GLY A 83 7.83 4.70 -3.31
N TRP A 84 7.31 5.70 -2.61
CA TRP A 84 6.37 5.54 -1.50
C TRP A 84 4.95 5.80 -1.98
N LEU A 85 3.99 4.98 -1.52
CA LEU A 85 2.58 5.08 -1.85
C LEU A 85 1.76 4.97 -0.57
N ALA A 86 0.78 5.85 -0.42
CA ALA A 86 -0.33 5.63 0.51
C ALA A 86 -1.28 4.58 -0.07
N ALA A 87 -1.93 3.82 0.80
CA ALA A 87 -2.86 2.76 0.41
C ALA A 87 -4.10 2.78 1.30
N ASP A 88 -5.23 2.44 0.69
CA ASP A 88 -6.48 2.13 1.39
C ASP A 88 -6.54 0.63 1.64
N LEU A 89 -7.14 0.23 2.76
CA LEU A 89 -7.22 -1.18 3.14
C LEU A 89 -8.55 -1.78 2.71
N TRP A 90 -8.47 -2.96 2.10
CA TRP A 90 -9.60 -3.75 1.66
C TRP A 90 -9.55 -5.13 2.31
N MET A 91 -10.70 -5.70 2.65
CA MET A 91 -10.80 -7.05 3.18
C MET A 91 -12.13 -7.65 2.74
N SER A 92 -12.12 -8.88 2.25
CA SER A 92 -13.34 -9.58 1.78
C SER A 92 -14.16 -8.80 0.74
N GLY A 93 -13.49 -8.03 -0.12
CA GLY A 93 -14.12 -7.27 -1.22
C GLY A 93 -14.76 -5.94 -0.81
N ALA A 94 -14.55 -5.49 0.43
CA ALA A 94 -14.99 -4.18 0.92
C ALA A 94 -13.83 -3.41 1.56
N GLU A 95 -13.96 -2.10 1.68
CA GLU A 95 -13.02 -1.28 2.44
C GLU A 95 -13.05 -1.65 3.93
N VAL A 96 -11.89 -1.60 4.57
CA VAL A 96 -11.76 -1.78 6.01
C VAL A 96 -12.12 -0.46 6.69
N GLU A 97 -13.27 -0.41 7.36
CA GLU A 97 -13.78 0.81 8.03
C GLU A 97 -12.81 1.38 9.08
N GLN A 98 -11.98 0.52 9.69
CA GLN A 98 -10.97 0.94 10.67
C GLN A 98 -9.73 1.59 10.04
N CYS A 99 -9.60 1.58 8.72
CA CYS A 99 -8.49 2.23 8.02
C CYS A 99 -8.63 3.76 8.16
N PRO A 100 -7.71 4.46 8.85
CA PRO A 100 -7.80 5.90 9.07
C PRO A 100 -7.93 6.73 7.79
N ARG A 101 -7.35 6.27 6.67
CA ARG A 101 -7.44 6.97 5.38
C ARG A 101 -8.83 6.83 4.74
N VAL A 102 -9.47 5.66 4.89
CA VAL A 102 -10.85 5.40 4.44
C VAL A 102 -11.86 6.18 5.28
N MET A 103 -11.59 6.40 6.56
CA MET A 103 -12.47 7.14 7.46
C MET A 103 -12.58 8.65 7.17
N LEU A 104 -11.64 9.24 6.41
CA LEU A 104 -11.54 10.68 6.15
C LEU A 104 -12.54 11.16 5.09
#